data_AF-A0A2V5Y7A7-F1
#
_entry.id   AF-A0A2V5Y7A7-F1
#
_cell.length_a   1.000
_cell.length_b   1.000
_cell.length_c   1.000
_cell.angle_alpha   90.00
_cell.angle_beta   90.00
_cell.angle_gamma   90.00
#
_symmetry.space_group_name_H-M   'P 1'
#
loop_
_entity.id
_entity.type
_entity.pdbx_description
1 polymer ?
#
loop_
_entity_poly.entity_id
_entity_poly.type
_entity_poly.pdbx_seq_one_letter_code
_entity_poly.pdbx_strand_id
1 'polypeptide(L)'
;MKSVLFVCTGNICRSPIAEGLFRRMLGNRKDIEVVSAGVHAVRGQPPSLYAVEVCAEAGVDISNLRSQPLTAALVDRATHIFAMTGAHLETIQTLFPHGAEKSFLLREFEEPGTTVWRDVPDPIGLGREVYEHCSRIINNALPSVLAFVEQGELVRPGAARARELSSYPMDHLPHRIETGSTSSKPQPRYGDALRRVDPEIFDAIMAEEKRQRENIELIASENFTSRAVMEAQGSVLTNKYAEGYPRKRWYGGCENVDIAEQLAIDRAKRLFGCEHVNVQPHSGAQANMAVYFAMLKPGDKILAMNLAHGGHLTHGHPANFSGKFYAVSQYGVSDKTEQIDYDALQKQAEEVRPAMITAGASAYPRIIDFPRLRQIADSVGAVLFIDMAHIAGLVAGGQHPSPIPHAQFVTTTTHKSLRGPRGGIVMCEEKFAKQIDATVFPGVQGGPLMHVIAAKAVCFHEALQPQFREYQRQVVLNAKALAAGLAKHGYRIVSGGTDNHLMLVDLRPKEINGKEAQEVLDRAGITVNKNGIPFDTYPIFKPGGIRIGTPAVTTRGMKEEEMLEIADLVAEALSNRTDADALEKVHRRVLDLTRRFPLPI
;
A
#
# COMPACT_ATOMS: atom_id res chain seq x y z
N MET A 1 1.09 -35.24 36.17
CA MET A 1 0.65 -35.75 34.86
C MET A 1 0.66 -34.59 33.88
N LYS A 2 1.45 -34.68 32.80
CA LYS A 2 1.48 -33.65 31.74
C LYS A 2 0.28 -33.87 30.84
N SER A 3 -0.31 -32.80 30.31
CA SER A 3 -1.49 -32.85 29.44
C SER A 3 -1.17 -32.12 28.14
N VAL A 4 -1.14 -32.85 27.05
CA VAL A 4 -0.83 -32.33 25.71
C VAL A 4 -2.12 -32.15 24.93
N LEU A 5 -2.35 -30.94 24.44
CA LEU A 5 -3.54 -30.59 23.66
C LEU A 5 -3.16 -30.21 22.22
N PHE A 6 -3.64 -30.96 21.24
CA PHE A 6 -3.51 -30.61 19.82
C PHE A 6 -4.73 -29.83 19.32
N VAL A 7 -4.52 -28.70 18.64
CA VAL A 7 -5.60 -27.79 18.22
C VAL A 7 -5.58 -27.55 16.72
N CYS A 8 -6.70 -27.85 16.05
CA CYS A 8 -6.93 -27.48 14.64
C CYS A 8 -8.28 -26.75 14.48
N THR A 9 -8.81 -26.63 13.25
CA THR A 9 -10.07 -25.93 13.00
C THR A 9 -11.28 -26.74 13.49
N GLY A 10 -11.58 -27.86 12.83
CA GLY A 10 -12.80 -28.65 13.08
C GLY A 10 -12.64 -29.86 14.01
N ASN A 11 -11.41 -30.19 14.45
CA ASN A 11 -11.10 -31.39 15.23
C ASN A 11 -11.56 -32.72 14.60
N ILE A 12 -11.47 -32.82 13.27
CA ILE A 12 -11.81 -34.04 12.51
C ILE A 12 -10.69 -34.53 11.59
N CYS A 13 -9.64 -33.72 11.35
CA CYS A 13 -8.52 -34.10 10.47
C CYS A 13 -7.18 -34.00 11.21
N ARG A 14 -6.56 -32.81 11.20
CA ARG A 14 -5.19 -32.57 11.70
C ARG A 14 -4.98 -32.91 13.17
N SER A 15 -5.81 -32.39 14.08
CA SER A 15 -5.61 -32.62 15.51
C SER A 15 -5.93 -34.05 15.98
N PRO A 16 -6.93 -34.77 15.41
CA PRO A 16 -7.07 -36.22 15.61
C PRO A 16 -5.88 -37.05 15.10
N ILE A 17 -5.32 -36.71 13.93
CA ILE A 17 -4.11 -37.38 13.42
C ILE A 17 -2.95 -37.22 14.39
N ALA A 18 -2.71 -35.99 14.87
CA ALA A 18 -1.66 -35.71 15.85
C ALA A 18 -1.89 -36.44 17.18
N GLU A 19 -3.12 -36.45 17.70
CA GLU A 19 -3.47 -37.21 18.91
C GLU A 19 -3.19 -38.71 18.76
N GLY A 20 -3.61 -39.31 17.65
CA GLY A 20 -3.41 -40.73 17.38
C GLY A 20 -1.93 -41.11 17.28
N LEU A 21 -1.17 -40.41 16.44
CA LEU A 21 0.25 -40.68 16.24
C LEU A 21 1.05 -40.43 17.53
N PHE A 22 0.72 -39.39 18.29
CA PHE A 22 1.38 -39.11 19.56
C PHE A 22 1.06 -40.18 20.62
N ARG A 23 -0.18 -40.69 20.70
CA ARG A 23 -0.50 -41.84 21.57
C ARG A 23 0.33 -43.07 21.25
N ARG A 24 0.51 -43.37 19.95
CA ARG A 24 1.36 -44.48 19.53
C ARG A 24 2.80 -44.32 20.03
N MET A 25 3.34 -43.10 19.94
CA MET A 25 4.68 -42.79 20.44
C MET A 25 4.80 -42.92 21.96
N LEU A 26 3.74 -42.56 22.71
CA LEU A 26 3.70 -42.71 24.17
C LEU A 26 3.62 -44.17 24.64
N GLY A 27 3.04 -45.07 23.83
CA GLY A 27 2.85 -46.48 24.18
C GLY A 27 2.02 -46.63 25.47
N ASN A 28 2.55 -47.35 26.47
CA ASN A 28 1.87 -47.61 27.74
C ASN A 28 2.14 -46.56 28.84
N ARG A 29 2.73 -45.42 28.49
CA ARG A 29 3.01 -44.34 29.44
C ARG A 29 1.72 -43.75 30.00
N LYS A 30 1.72 -43.48 31.31
CA LYS A 30 0.57 -42.91 32.04
C LYS A 30 0.86 -41.52 32.62
N ASP A 31 2.09 -41.02 32.45
CA ASP A 31 2.53 -39.73 32.97
C ASP A 31 2.18 -38.56 32.03
N ILE A 32 1.87 -38.85 30.76
CA ILE A 32 1.42 -37.89 29.74
C ILE A 32 0.04 -38.31 29.24
N GLU A 33 -0.92 -37.41 29.36
CA GLU A 33 -2.23 -37.51 28.73
C GLU A 33 -2.23 -36.67 27.45
N VAL A 34 -2.90 -37.15 26.41
CA VAL A 34 -3.04 -36.43 25.14
C VAL A 34 -4.49 -36.37 24.70
N VAL A 35 -4.90 -35.19 24.28
CA VAL A 35 -6.24 -34.84 23.78
C VAL A 35 -6.14 -33.90 22.60
N SER A 36 -7.19 -33.81 21.80
CA SER A 36 -7.33 -32.85 20.72
C SER A 36 -8.64 -32.08 20.81
N ALA A 37 -8.64 -30.87 20.26
CA ALA A 37 -9.81 -30.01 20.16
C ALA A 37 -9.75 -29.17 18.88
N GLY A 38 -10.79 -28.37 18.64
CA GLY A 38 -10.81 -27.44 17.52
C GLY A 38 -11.47 -26.12 17.83
N VAL A 39 -10.93 -25.04 17.26
CA VAL A 39 -11.41 -23.66 17.50
C VAL A 39 -12.81 -23.40 16.94
N HIS A 40 -13.24 -24.20 15.95
CA HIS A 40 -14.57 -24.16 15.34
C HIS A 40 -15.18 -25.56 15.23
N ALA A 41 -14.83 -26.47 16.14
CA ALA A 41 -15.32 -27.84 16.11
C ALA A 41 -16.79 -27.94 16.55
N VAL A 42 -17.60 -28.63 15.74
CA VAL A 42 -18.92 -29.13 16.16
C VAL A 42 -18.68 -30.37 17.02
N ARG A 43 -19.29 -30.47 18.20
CA ARG A 43 -19.07 -31.61 19.12
C ARG A 43 -19.64 -32.91 18.53
N GLY A 44 -18.87 -34.00 18.64
CA GLY A 44 -19.36 -35.37 18.41
C GLY A 44 -19.19 -35.92 17.00
N GLN A 45 -18.55 -35.19 16.09
CA GLN A 45 -18.25 -35.70 14.74
C GLN A 45 -17.09 -36.71 14.79
N PRO A 46 -17.16 -37.81 14.02
CA PRO A 46 -16.01 -38.69 13.85
C PRO A 46 -14.90 -37.99 13.04
N PRO A 47 -13.63 -38.44 13.14
CA PRO A 47 -12.59 -38.01 12.22
C PRO A 47 -13.00 -38.33 10.78
N SER A 48 -12.45 -37.56 9.83
CA SER A 48 -12.70 -37.82 8.41
C SER A 48 -12.17 -39.20 8.02
N LEU A 49 -12.79 -39.82 7.01
CA LEU A 49 -12.41 -41.15 6.55
C LEU A 49 -10.92 -41.25 6.21
N TYR A 50 -10.39 -40.28 5.45
CA TYR A 50 -8.98 -40.26 5.10
C TYR A 50 -8.06 -40.02 6.31
N ALA A 51 -8.49 -39.29 7.35
CA ALA A 51 -7.71 -39.18 8.58
C ALA A 51 -7.62 -40.54 9.32
N VAL A 52 -8.72 -41.31 9.35
CA VAL A 52 -8.72 -42.66 9.91
C VAL A 52 -7.80 -43.59 9.11
N GLU A 53 -7.91 -43.57 7.78
CA GLU A 53 -7.10 -44.43 6.90
C GLU A 53 -5.60 -44.17 7.05
N VAL A 54 -5.15 -42.91 6.99
CA VAL A 54 -3.71 -42.59 7.09
C VAL A 54 -3.14 -42.92 8.48
N CYS A 55 -3.94 -42.80 9.54
CA CYS A 55 -3.53 -43.25 10.86
C CYS A 55 -3.48 -44.79 10.97
N ALA A 56 -4.43 -45.49 10.34
CA ALA A 56 -4.46 -46.96 10.33
C ALA A 56 -3.25 -47.55 9.60
N GLU A 57 -2.79 -46.93 8.51
CA GLU A 57 -1.52 -47.28 7.83
C GLU A 57 -0.31 -47.09 8.75
N ALA A 58 -0.37 -46.06 9.61
CA ALA A 58 0.56 -45.87 10.71
C ALA A 58 0.19 -46.70 11.96
N GLY A 59 -0.58 -47.78 11.83
CA GLY A 59 -0.89 -48.71 12.93
C GLY A 59 -1.66 -48.10 14.10
N VAL A 60 -2.39 -47.01 13.89
CA VAL A 60 -3.22 -46.34 14.90
C VAL A 60 -4.66 -46.25 14.45
N ASP A 61 -5.58 -46.76 15.28
CA ASP A 61 -7.01 -46.54 15.07
C ASP A 61 -7.48 -45.28 15.81
N ILE A 62 -7.90 -44.27 15.04
CA ILE A 62 -8.53 -43.04 15.58
C ILE A 62 -10.04 -42.99 15.36
N SER A 63 -10.68 -44.04 14.83
CA SER A 63 -12.11 -44.05 14.47
C SER A 63 -13.06 -43.77 15.64
N ASN A 64 -12.60 -44.03 16.87
CA ASN A 64 -13.34 -43.79 18.10
C ASN A 64 -13.21 -42.37 18.66
N LEU A 65 -12.32 -41.53 18.10
CA LEU A 65 -12.23 -40.13 18.50
C LEU A 65 -13.50 -39.38 18.13
N ARG A 66 -13.83 -38.35 18.89
CA ARG A 66 -14.98 -37.49 18.61
C ARG A 66 -14.55 -36.05 18.76
N SER A 67 -14.91 -35.22 17.79
CA SER A 67 -14.57 -33.81 17.79
C SER A 67 -15.13 -33.11 19.03
N GLN A 68 -14.39 -32.15 19.56
CA GLN A 68 -14.81 -31.28 20.65
C GLN A 68 -14.33 -29.85 20.43
N PRO A 69 -15.15 -28.84 20.77
CA PRO A 69 -14.72 -27.45 20.73
C PRO A 69 -13.60 -27.21 21.74
N LEU A 70 -12.68 -26.32 21.39
CA LEU A 70 -11.68 -25.79 22.34
C LEU A 70 -12.41 -24.99 23.42
N THR A 71 -12.13 -25.31 24.69
CA THR A 71 -12.75 -24.65 25.85
C THR A 71 -11.69 -24.19 26.84
N ALA A 72 -12.05 -23.23 27.70
CA ALA A 72 -11.18 -22.76 28.78
C ALA A 72 -10.72 -23.93 29.66
N ALA A 73 -11.61 -24.86 30.02
CA ALA A 73 -11.26 -26.02 30.83
C ALA A 73 -10.20 -26.94 30.17
N LEU A 74 -10.23 -27.10 28.85
CA LEU A 74 -9.20 -27.86 28.12
C LEU A 74 -7.87 -27.10 28.11
N VAL A 75 -7.91 -25.79 27.90
CA VAL A 75 -6.72 -24.93 27.94
C VAL A 75 -6.12 -24.90 29.34
N ASP A 76 -6.91 -24.75 30.39
CA ASP A 76 -6.47 -24.74 31.79
C ASP A 76 -5.77 -26.05 32.17
N ARG A 77 -6.36 -27.18 31.79
CA ARG A 77 -5.82 -28.53 32.07
C ARG A 77 -4.56 -28.82 31.26
N ALA A 78 -4.41 -28.27 30.06
CA ALA A 78 -3.25 -28.51 29.22
C ALA A 78 -1.98 -27.94 29.87
N THR A 79 -0.91 -28.73 29.88
CA THR A 79 0.44 -28.24 30.18
C THR A 79 1.15 -27.73 28.94
N HIS A 80 0.83 -28.30 27.77
CA HIS A 80 1.35 -27.87 26.47
C HIS A 80 0.24 -27.93 25.43
N ILE A 81 0.16 -26.92 24.58
CA ILE A 81 -0.84 -26.79 23.52
C ILE A 81 -0.08 -26.64 22.19
N PHE A 82 -0.37 -27.49 21.22
CA PHE A 82 0.24 -27.47 19.90
C PHE A 82 -0.81 -27.15 18.84
N ALA A 83 -0.70 -25.94 18.29
CA ALA A 83 -1.56 -25.40 17.26
C ALA A 83 -1.08 -25.82 15.86
N MET A 84 -2.01 -26.17 14.97
CA MET A 84 -1.68 -26.56 13.61
C MET A 84 -1.32 -25.39 12.70
N THR A 85 -1.74 -24.16 13.02
CA THR A 85 -1.48 -22.96 12.20
C THR A 85 -1.33 -21.72 13.07
N GLY A 86 -0.71 -20.66 12.54
CA GLY A 86 -0.62 -19.35 13.19
C GLY A 86 -1.99 -18.82 13.64
N ALA A 87 -3.02 -18.95 12.78
CA ALA A 87 -4.39 -18.54 13.11
C ALA A 87 -4.99 -19.31 14.30
N HIS A 88 -4.69 -20.60 14.46
CA HIS A 88 -5.12 -21.35 15.65
C HIS A 88 -4.42 -20.85 16.91
N LEU A 89 -3.12 -20.56 16.82
CA LEU A 89 -2.34 -20.02 17.94
C LEU A 89 -2.87 -18.64 18.37
N GLU A 90 -3.11 -17.75 17.42
CA GLU A 90 -3.72 -16.44 17.65
C GLU A 90 -5.12 -16.56 18.26
N THR A 91 -5.93 -17.52 17.80
CA THR A 91 -7.26 -17.78 18.36
C THR A 91 -7.18 -18.25 19.82
N ILE A 92 -6.23 -19.13 20.14
CA ILE A 92 -5.99 -19.55 21.53
C ILE A 92 -5.57 -18.35 22.38
N GLN A 93 -4.64 -17.53 21.90
CA GLN A 93 -4.13 -16.37 22.63
C GLN A 93 -5.22 -15.30 22.86
N THR A 94 -6.12 -15.15 21.90
CA THR A 94 -7.20 -14.17 21.95
C THR A 94 -8.33 -14.62 22.87
N LEU A 95 -8.78 -15.88 22.74
CA LEU A 95 -9.92 -16.41 23.51
C LEU A 95 -9.52 -16.89 24.91
N PHE A 96 -8.27 -17.33 25.07
CA PHE A 96 -7.73 -17.89 26.32
C PHE A 96 -6.32 -17.34 26.59
N PRO A 97 -6.17 -16.05 26.98
CA PRO A 97 -4.86 -15.41 27.11
C PRO A 97 -3.89 -16.11 28.07
N HIS A 98 -4.40 -16.75 29.12
CA HIS A 98 -3.61 -17.56 30.07
C HIS A 98 -3.02 -18.84 29.43
N GLY A 99 -3.53 -19.27 28.29
CA GLY A 99 -3.00 -20.38 27.50
C GLY A 99 -1.81 -19.99 26.62
N ALA A 100 -1.54 -18.70 26.44
CA ALA A 100 -0.56 -18.20 25.47
C ALA A 100 0.87 -18.72 25.74
N GLU A 101 1.31 -18.70 27.00
CA GLU A 101 2.66 -19.10 27.42
C GLU A 101 2.96 -20.60 27.24
N LYS A 102 1.90 -21.39 27.07
CA LYS A 102 1.97 -22.85 26.89
C LYS A 102 1.46 -23.29 25.52
N SER A 103 1.33 -22.37 24.56
CA SER A 103 0.86 -22.65 23.20
C SER A 103 1.96 -22.42 22.18
N PHE A 104 2.16 -23.40 21.30
CA PHE A 104 3.24 -23.44 20.31
C PHE A 104 2.71 -23.86 18.94
N LEU A 105 3.41 -23.53 17.86
CA LEU A 105 3.11 -24.11 16.54
C LEU A 105 3.74 -25.50 16.43
N LEU A 106 2.97 -26.47 15.95
CA LEU A 106 3.47 -27.85 15.82
C LEU A 106 4.74 -27.93 14.96
N ARG A 107 4.79 -27.19 13.84
CA ARG A 107 5.92 -27.26 12.90
C ARG A 107 7.17 -26.52 13.36
N GLU A 108 7.12 -25.79 14.48
CA GLU A 108 8.35 -25.26 15.10
C GLU A 108 9.23 -26.37 15.68
N PHE A 109 8.70 -27.58 15.78
CA PHE A 109 9.39 -28.77 16.25
C PHE A 109 9.87 -29.69 15.11
N GLU A 110 9.69 -29.31 13.83
CA GLU A 110 10.40 -29.96 12.73
C GLU A 110 11.90 -29.57 12.74
N GLU A 111 12.75 -30.37 12.09
CA GLU A 111 14.18 -30.05 12.02
C GLU A 111 14.42 -28.67 11.34
N PRO A 112 15.36 -27.85 11.86
CA PRO A 112 15.69 -26.57 11.24
C PRO A 112 16.07 -26.74 9.77
N GLY A 113 15.34 -26.07 8.87
CA GLY A 113 15.58 -26.11 7.43
C GLY A 113 14.67 -27.05 6.63
N THR A 114 13.79 -27.83 7.27
CA THR A 114 12.83 -28.70 6.56
C THR A 114 11.81 -27.88 5.73
N THR A 115 11.42 -26.69 6.20
CA THR A 115 10.55 -25.77 5.46
C THR A 115 10.61 -24.34 6.03
N VAL A 116 10.19 -23.35 5.24
CA VAL A 116 9.94 -21.97 5.70
C VAL A 116 8.49 -21.75 6.17
N TRP A 117 7.60 -22.72 5.89
CA TRP A 117 6.18 -22.67 6.22
C TRP A 117 5.90 -23.25 7.61
N ARG A 118 5.36 -22.45 8.54
CA ARG A 118 5.12 -22.88 9.93
C ARG A 118 3.75 -23.54 10.19
N ASP A 119 2.89 -23.58 9.17
CA ASP A 119 1.54 -24.10 9.26
C ASP A 119 1.43 -25.53 8.72
N VAL A 120 0.64 -26.37 9.38
CA VAL A 120 0.19 -27.68 8.89
C VAL A 120 -1.01 -27.44 7.94
N PRO A 121 -0.86 -27.71 6.62
CA PRO A 121 -1.91 -27.48 5.63
C PRO A 121 -3.21 -28.20 6.00
N ASP A 122 -4.37 -27.59 5.73
CA ASP A 122 -5.66 -28.20 6.03
C ASP A 122 -6.06 -29.21 4.94
N PRO A 123 -6.19 -30.51 5.24
CA PRO A 123 -6.55 -31.51 4.23
C PRO A 123 -8.07 -31.63 4.03
N ILE A 124 -8.90 -30.87 4.76
CA ILE A 124 -10.36 -31.04 4.75
C ILE A 124 -10.96 -30.90 3.33
N GLY A 125 -11.79 -31.87 2.93
CA GLY A 125 -12.43 -31.88 1.60
C GLY A 125 -11.51 -32.19 0.42
N LEU A 126 -10.22 -32.43 0.67
CA LEU A 126 -9.23 -32.73 -0.38
C LEU A 126 -8.98 -34.24 -0.52
N GLY A 127 -8.20 -34.60 -1.55
CA GLY A 127 -7.83 -35.99 -1.84
C GLY A 127 -6.93 -36.62 -0.78
N ARG A 128 -6.89 -37.96 -0.77
CA ARG A 128 -6.13 -38.78 0.19
C ARG A 128 -4.65 -38.42 0.28
N GLU A 129 -4.00 -38.10 -0.84
CA GLU A 129 -2.59 -37.70 -0.89
C GLU A 129 -2.29 -36.47 -0.01
N VAL A 130 -3.26 -35.56 0.14
CA VAL A 130 -3.11 -34.39 1.01
C VAL A 130 -3.16 -34.78 2.49
N TYR A 131 -3.98 -35.77 2.84
CA TYR A 131 -4.00 -36.34 4.20
C TYR A 131 -2.70 -37.07 4.52
N GLU A 132 -2.14 -37.82 3.56
CA GLU A 132 -0.84 -38.48 3.72
C GLU A 132 0.28 -37.47 3.94
N HIS A 133 0.29 -36.39 3.15
CA HIS A 133 1.25 -35.30 3.31
C HIS A 133 1.11 -34.60 4.67
N CYS A 134 -0.13 -34.30 5.07
CA CYS A 134 -0.45 -33.73 6.39
C CYS A 134 0.03 -34.64 7.53
N SER A 135 -0.26 -35.94 7.45
CA SER A 135 0.17 -36.94 8.43
C SER A 135 1.69 -36.99 8.54
N ARG A 136 2.40 -36.94 7.41
CA ARG A 136 3.87 -36.92 7.36
C ARG A 136 4.46 -35.69 8.06
N ILE A 137 3.94 -34.50 7.79
CA ILE A 137 4.37 -33.25 8.46
C ILE A 137 4.17 -33.38 9.97
N ILE A 138 2.99 -33.82 10.41
CA ILE A 138 2.69 -34.01 11.83
C ILE A 138 3.69 -34.99 12.44
N ASN A 139 3.85 -36.17 11.83
CA ASN A 139 4.71 -37.23 12.32
C ASN A 139 6.19 -36.81 12.43
N ASN A 140 6.67 -35.96 11.52
CA ASN A 140 8.04 -35.44 11.55
C ASN A 140 8.30 -34.52 12.76
N ALA A 141 7.29 -33.78 13.22
CA ALA A 141 7.41 -32.88 14.36
C ALA A 141 7.28 -33.59 15.72
N LEU A 142 6.52 -34.69 15.79
CA LEU A 142 6.16 -35.33 17.06
C LEU A 142 7.34 -35.81 17.93
N PRO A 143 8.48 -36.31 17.39
CA PRO A 143 9.65 -36.66 18.21
C PRO A 143 10.19 -35.48 19.03
N SER A 144 10.36 -34.32 18.39
CA SER A 144 10.81 -33.09 19.05
C SER A 144 9.76 -32.53 20.00
N VAL A 145 8.47 -32.66 19.67
CA VAL A 145 7.36 -32.33 20.58
C VAL A 145 7.43 -33.19 21.85
N LEU A 146 7.65 -34.50 21.72
CA LEU A 146 7.77 -35.40 22.87
C LEU A 146 8.96 -35.00 23.75
N ALA A 147 10.14 -34.79 23.15
CA ALA A 147 11.33 -34.35 23.87
C ALA A 147 11.10 -33.02 24.62
N PHE A 148 10.42 -32.06 23.99
CA PHE A 148 10.07 -30.79 24.61
C PHE A 148 9.09 -30.95 25.78
N VAL A 149 8.03 -31.75 25.58
CA VAL A 149 7.07 -32.07 26.64
C VAL A 149 7.76 -32.76 27.80
N GLU A 150 8.77 -33.60 27.58
CA GLU A 150 9.55 -34.24 28.63
C GLU A 150 10.43 -33.26 29.41
N GLN A 151 11.09 -32.33 28.72
CA GLN A 151 12.03 -31.37 29.29
C GLN A 151 11.38 -30.21 30.07
N GLY A 152 10.12 -29.86 29.79
CA GLY A 152 9.45 -28.74 30.45
C GLY A 152 9.11 -28.98 31.92
N GLU A 153 9.83 -28.33 32.84
CA GLU A 153 9.31 -27.88 34.14
C GLU A 153 8.77 -26.45 33.96
N LEU A 154 7.45 -26.29 33.92
CA LEU A 154 6.82 -24.96 33.88
C LEU A 154 6.82 -24.36 35.30
N VAL A 155 7.46 -23.20 35.43
CA VAL A 155 7.49 -22.38 36.66
C VAL A 155 6.06 -21.96 37.03
N ARG A 156 5.65 -22.22 38.28
CA ARG A 156 4.36 -21.72 38.79
C ARG A 156 4.42 -20.18 38.94
N PRO A 157 3.39 -19.42 38.58
CA PRO A 157 3.40 -17.98 38.76
C PRO A 157 3.33 -17.63 40.25
N GLY A 158 4.38 -16.97 40.76
CA GLY A 158 4.40 -16.44 42.14
C GLY A 158 5.70 -16.69 42.90
N ALA A 159 6.81 -16.10 42.45
CA ALA A 159 7.95 -15.81 43.33
C ALA A 159 8.81 -14.69 42.72
N ALA A 160 8.77 -13.52 43.35
CA ALA A 160 9.70 -12.43 43.07
C ALA A 160 11.08 -12.73 43.69
N ARG A 161 12.16 -12.43 42.95
CA ARG A 161 13.50 -11.98 43.42
C ARG A 161 14.36 -11.69 42.17
N ALA A 162 14.79 -10.47 41.87
CA ALA A 162 15.78 -9.61 42.53
C ALA A 162 17.25 -9.92 42.12
N ARG A 163 17.84 -8.99 41.34
CA ARG A 163 19.28 -8.70 41.05
C ARG A 163 20.08 -9.85 40.39
N GLU A 164 21.01 -9.64 39.46
CA GLU A 164 22.14 -8.69 39.44
C GLU A 164 22.55 -8.25 38.02
N LEU A 165 23.11 -7.04 37.96
CA LEU A 165 23.94 -6.53 36.86
C LEU A 165 25.28 -7.28 36.87
N SER A 166 25.73 -7.80 35.72
CA SER A 166 27.12 -8.20 35.54
C SER A 166 27.57 -7.97 34.10
N SER A 167 28.78 -7.42 34.02
CA SER A 167 29.55 -6.95 32.86
C SER A 167 29.90 -8.07 31.87
N TYR A 168 29.74 -7.81 30.57
CA TYR A 168 30.31 -8.65 29.51
C TYR A 168 31.72 -8.14 29.11
N PRO A 169 32.77 -8.96 29.19
CA PRO A 169 34.03 -8.71 28.49
C PRO A 169 33.91 -9.09 27.02
N MET A 170 34.33 -8.18 26.14
CA MET A 170 34.53 -8.42 24.72
C MET A 170 35.88 -9.10 24.53
N ASP A 171 35.92 -10.43 24.42
CA ASP A 171 37.07 -11.15 23.85
C ASP A 171 36.69 -12.59 23.54
N HIS A 172 36.09 -12.84 22.37
CA HIS A 172 36.14 -14.12 21.67
C HIS A 172 35.77 -13.91 20.18
N LEU A 173 36.78 -13.64 19.36
CA LEU A 173 36.72 -13.82 17.90
C LEU A 173 37.43 -15.14 17.57
N PRO A 174 36.77 -16.16 16.98
CA PRO A 174 37.47 -17.26 16.37
C PRO A 174 37.87 -16.94 14.92
N HIS A 175 39.18 -16.91 14.72
CA HIS A 175 39.98 -17.39 13.59
C HIS A 175 39.59 -17.14 12.11
N ARG A 176 40.61 -16.65 11.39
CA ARG A 176 40.83 -16.65 9.93
C ARG A 176 40.12 -17.78 9.18
N ILE A 177 39.30 -17.40 8.21
CA ILE A 177 38.80 -18.30 7.16
C ILE A 177 39.88 -18.41 6.08
N GLU A 178 40.35 -19.64 5.87
CA GLU A 178 41.19 -20.04 4.75
C GLU A 178 40.45 -19.85 3.42
N THR A 179 41.14 -19.33 2.40
CA THR A 179 40.62 -19.12 1.05
C THR A 179 40.52 -20.46 0.30
N GLY A 180 39.43 -21.18 0.54
CA GLY A 180 38.97 -22.29 -0.30
C GLY A 180 38.04 -21.79 -1.40
N SER A 181 38.31 -22.19 -2.64
CA SER A 181 37.46 -21.99 -3.82
C SER A 181 35.99 -22.26 -3.52
N THR A 182 35.18 -21.21 -3.48
CA THR A 182 33.73 -21.31 -3.29
C THR A 182 33.06 -21.36 -4.65
N SER A 183 32.39 -22.48 -4.95
CA SER A 183 31.32 -22.48 -5.94
C SER A 183 30.25 -21.51 -5.43
N SER A 184 30.04 -20.39 -6.12
CA SER A 184 29.05 -19.39 -5.73
C SER A 184 27.66 -20.04 -5.72
N LYS A 185 27.07 -20.22 -4.53
CA LYS A 185 25.62 -20.45 -4.44
C LYS A 185 24.96 -19.23 -5.12
N PRO A 186 24.04 -19.44 -6.08
CA PRO A 186 23.37 -18.31 -6.72
C PRO A 186 22.67 -17.49 -5.65
N GLN A 187 22.97 -16.20 -5.59
CA GLN A 187 22.24 -15.23 -4.79
C GLN A 187 20.75 -15.33 -5.17
N PRO A 188 19.83 -15.42 -4.19
CA PRO A 188 18.40 -15.50 -4.50
C PRO A 188 18.00 -14.25 -5.31
N ARG A 189 17.40 -14.48 -6.48
CA ARG A 189 16.96 -13.41 -7.38
C ARG A 189 15.65 -12.82 -6.85
N TYR A 190 15.41 -11.56 -7.19
CA TYR A 190 14.16 -10.89 -6.86
C TYR A 190 12.97 -11.71 -7.36
N GLY A 191 11.99 -11.94 -6.49
CA GLY A 191 10.79 -12.70 -6.80
C GLY A 191 10.92 -14.22 -6.68
N ASP A 192 12.10 -14.80 -6.44
CA ASP A 192 12.26 -16.26 -6.31
C ASP A 192 11.40 -16.85 -5.17
N ALA A 193 11.37 -16.15 -4.03
CA ALA A 193 10.52 -16.54 -2.91
C ALA A 193 9.05 -16.51 -3.30
N LEU A 194 8.60 -15.43 -3.96
CA LEU A 194 7.22 -15.28 -4.41
C LEU A 194 6.84 -16.36 -5.42
N ARG A 195 7.65 -16.58 -6.46
CA ARG A 195 7.41 -17.59 -7.49
C ARG A 195 7.23 -19.00 -6.92
N ARG A 196 7.98 -19.34 -5.88
CA ARG A 196 7.89 -20.64 -5.20
C ARG A 196 6.62 -20.76 -4.34
N VAL A 197 6.17 -19.66 -3.75
CA VAL A 197 5.03 -19.60 -2.85
C VAL A 197 3.70 -19.49 -3.60
N ASP A 198 3.66 -18.58 -4.57
CA ASP A 198 2.48 -18.18 -5.33
C ASP A 198 2.91 -17.82 -6.77
N PRO A 199 3.00 -18.82 -7.67
CA PRO A 199 3.38 -18.59 -9.05
C PRO A 199 2.36 -17.76 -9.82
N GLU A 200 1.08 -17.78 -9.46
CA GLU A 200 0.03 -17.00 -10.14
C GLU A 200 0.22 -15.50 -9.92
N ILE A 201 0.49 -15.09 -8.68
CA ILE A 201 0.81 -13.69 -8.37
C ILE A 201 2.15 -13.29 -8.98
N PHE A 202 3.15 -14.18 -8.98
CA PHE A 202 4.41 -13.92 -9.66
C PHE A 202 4.19 -13.63 -11.16
N ASP A 203 3.44 -14.49 -11.86
CA ASP A 203 3.17 -14.33 -13.29
C ASP A 203 2.37 -13.05 -13.58
N ALA A 204 1.41 -12.68 -12.72
CA ALA A 204 0.69 -11.41 -12.83
C ALA A 204 1.62 -10.19 -12.69
N ILE A 205 2.57 -10.22 -11.76
CA ILE A 205 3.57 -9.16 -11.59
C ILE A 205 4.48 -9.07 -12.82
N MET A 206 4.95 -10.21 -13.33
CA MET A 206 5.79 -10.24 -14.53
C MET A 206 5.05 -9.72 -15.77
N ALA A 207 3.76 -10.05 -15.90
CA ALA A 207 2.90 -9.54 -16.97
C ALA A 207 2.70 -8.02 -16.88
N GLU A 208 2.48 -7.47 -15.69
CA GLU A 208 2.37 -6.02 -15.49
C GLU A 208 3.71 -5.29 -15.71
N GLU A 209 4.83 -5.87 -15.27
CA GLU A 209 6.16 -5.33 -15.57
C GLU A 209 6.39 -5.25 -17.08
N LYS A 210 5.99 -6.30 -17.81
CA LYS A 210 6.04 -6.31 -19.27
C LYS A 210 5.16 -5.21 -19.88
N ARG A 211 3.91 -5.05 -19.42
CA ARG A 211 3.00 -3.98 -19.89
C ARG A 211 3.60 -2.60 -19.68
N GLN A 212 4.11 -2.31 -18.47
CA GLN A 212 4.75 -1.02 -18.18
C GLN A 212 5.98 -0.77 -19.06
N ARG A 213 6.72 -1.83 -19.39
CA ARG A 213 7.92 -1.76 -20.23
C ARG A 213 7.58 -1.47 -21.68
N GLU A 214 6.54 -2.12 -22.19
CA GLU A 214 6.16 -2.10 -23.59
C GLU A 214 5.23 -0.94 -23.96
N ASN A 215 4.40 -0.46 -23.03
CA ASN A 215 3.45 0.63 -23.26
C ASN A 215 4.05 2.02 -22.98
N ILE A 216 3.42 3.04 -23.58
CA ILE A 216 3.64 4.45 -23.24
C ILE A 216 2.61 4.83 -22.18
N GLU A 217 3.08 5.14 -20.98
CA GLU A 217 2.24 5.47 -19.83
C GLU A 217 2.01 6.98 -19.73
N LEU A 218 0.78 7.43 -19.98
CA LEU A 218 0.38 8.85 -20.02
C LEU A 218 -0.68 9.20 -18.96
N ILE A 219 -1.01 8.30 -18.04
CA ILE A 219 -1.87 8.65 -16.91
C ILE A 219 -1.17 9.68 -16.02
N ALA A 220 -1.72 10.89 -15.93
CA ALA A 220 -1.09 12.03 -15.25
C ALA A 220 -0.84 11.85 -13.73
N SER A 221 -1.44 10.83 -13.12
CA SER A 221 -1.26 10.46 -11.72
C SER A 221 -0.34 9.27 -11.50
N GLU A 222 0.22 8.70 -12.56
CA GLU A 222 1.17 7.59 -12.50
C GLU A 222 2.61 8.05 -12.71
N ASN A 223 3.53 7.24 -12.23
CA ASN A 223 4.96 7.41 -12.37
C ASN A 223 5.66 6.07 -12.05
N PHE A 224 6.92 5.94 -12.45
CA PHE A 224 7.75 4.81 -12.06
C PHE A 224 8.63 5.20 -10.88
N THR A 225 8.41 4.59 -9.72
CA THR A 225 9.26 4.84 -8.54
C THR A 225 10.60 4.12 -8.68
N SER A 226 11.61 4.56 -7.92
CA SER A 226 12.94 3.97 -8.00
C SER A 226 13.00 2.58 -7.38
N ARG A 227 13.99 1.79 -7.79
CA ARG A 227 14.26 0.49 -7.18
C ARG A 227 14.52 0.59 -5.67
N ALA A 228 15.22 1.63 -5.23
CA ALA A 228 15.48 1.88 -3.81
C ALA A 228 14.20 2.12 -3.00
N VAL A 229 13.23 2.84 -3.57
CA VAL A 229 11.90 3.02 -2.94
C VAL A 229 11.18 1.67 -2.83
N MET A 230 11.20 0.85 -3.88
CA MET A 230 10.57 -0.49 -3.87
C MET A 230 11.22 -1.44 -2.86
N GLU A 231 12.55 -1.40 -2.72
CA GLU A 231 13.29 -2.20 -1.74
C GLU A 231 12.94 -1.81 -0.29
N ALA A 232 12.83 -0.51 0.00
CA ALA A 232 12.40 -0.04 1.32
C ALA A 232 10.94 -0.44 1.61
N GLN A 233 10.06 -0.35 0.60
CA GLN A 233 8.65 -0.72 0.69
C GLN A 233 8.47 -2.22 0.98
N GLY A 234 9.29 -3.09 0.39
CA GLY A 234 9.25 -4.55 0.58
C GLY A 234 10.09 -5.06 1.76
N SER A 235 10.50 -4.19 2.67
CA SER A 235 11.43 -4.55 3.76
C SER A 235 10.74 -5.09 5.02
N VAL A 236 11.56 -5.61 5.95
CA VAL A 236 11.13 -6.12 7.26
C VAL A 236 10.42 -5.09 8.14
N LEU A 237 10.48 -3.80 7.80
CA LEU A 237 9.74 -2.74 8.49
C LEU A 237 8.22 -2.93 8.38
N THR A 238 7.74 -3.76 7.46
CA THR A 238 6.32 -4.16 7.39
C THR A 238 5.84 -4.90 8.64
N ASN A 239 6.75 -5.59 9.34
CA ASN A 239 6.41 -6.38 10.51
C ASN A 239 6.27 -5.55 11.79
N LYS A 240 6.74 -4.28 11.78
CA LYS A 240 6.83 -3.49 13.00
C LYS A 240 5.59 -2.64 13.22
N TYR A 241 4.82 -2.99 14.26
CA TYR A 241 3.73 -2.19 14.78
C TYR A 241 4.26 -1.07 15.70
N ALA A 242 4.00 0.20 15.39
CA ALA A 242 4.66 1.36 16.02
C ALA A 242 3.70 2.55 16.28
N GLU A 243 2.54 2.30 16.90
CA GLU A 243 1.58 3.35 17.25
C GLU A 243 2.19 4.46 18.12
N GLY A 244 1.74 5.69 17.88
CA GLY A 244 2.33 6.92 18.41
C GLY A 244 3.31 7.56 17.44
N TYR A 245 4.22 8.38 17.99
CA TYR A 245 5.20 9.16 17.23
C TYR A 245 6.62 8.86 17.71
N PRO A 246 7.68 9.23 16.97
CA PRO A 246 9.05 8.99 17.38
C PRO A 246 9.33 9.39 18.83
N ARG A 247 9.91 8.48 19.62
CA ARG A 247 10.19 8.60 21.07
C ARG A 247 8.96 8.74 21.97
N LYS A 248 7.74 8.62 21.43
CA LYS A 248 6.46 8.65 22.15
C LYS A 248 5.54 7.54 21.62
N ARG A 249 6.04 6.31 21.67
CA ARG A 249 5.36 5.11 21.16
C ARG A 249 4.55 4.41 22.24
N TRP A 250 3.51 3.71 21.83
CA TRP A 250 2.68 2.87 22.71
C TRP A 250 3.31 1.49 22.95
N TYR A 251 4.21 1.05 22.05
CA TYR A 251 4.91 -0.23 22.13
C TYR A 251 6.43 -0.05 22.17
N GLY A 252 7.14 -0.99 22.79
CA GLY A 252 8.60 -1.04 22.81
C GLY A 252 9.22 -1.55 21.50
N GLY A 253 10.55 -1.49 21.38
CA GLY A 253 11.31 -1.99 20.22
C GLY A 253 11.16 -1.13 18.97
N CYS A 254 11.03 0.20 19.14
CA CYS A 254 10.79 1.16 18.05
C CYS A 254 12.02 1.99 17.66
N GLU A 255 13.19 1.71 18.24
CA GLU A 255 14.42 2.49 18.07
C GLU A 255 14.83 2.67 16.59
N ASN A 256 14.65 1.64 15.76
CA ASN A 256 15.02 1.69 14.35
C ASN A 256 13.94 2.34 13.47
N VAL A 257 12.65 2.11 13.77
CA VAL A 257 11.55 2.72 13.01
C VAL A 257 11.41 4.20 13.33
N ASP A 258 11.77 4.64 14.53
CA ASP A 258 11.85 6.04 14.90
C ASP A 258 12.88 6.79 14.05
N ILE A 259 14.03 6.18 13.74
CA ILE A 259 15.02 6.75 12.83
C ILE A 259 14.42 6.93 11.43
N ALA A 260 13.75 5.90 10.89
CA ALA A 260 13.15 5.97 9.56
C ALA A 260 12.07 7.05 9.47
N GLU A 261 11.20 7.16 10.48
CA GLU A 261 10.15 8.18 10.52
C GLU A 261 10.72 9.59 10.71
N GLN A 262 11.71 9.77 11.60
CA GLN A 262 12.36 11.06 11.78
C GLN A 262 13.08 11.52 10.50
N LEU A 263 13.75 10.61 9.78
CA LEU A 263 14.35 10.92 8.48
C LEU A 263 13.31 11.34 7.45
N ALA A 264 12.15 10.70 7.40
CA ALA A 264 11.06 11.12 6.52
C ALA A 264 10.56 12.53 6.86
N ILE A 265 10.36 12.83 8.15
CA ILE A 265 9.93 14.14 8.65
C ILE A 265 10.95 15.21 8.27
N ASP A 266 12.23 15.01 8.63
CA ASP A 266 13.29 16.01 8.40
C ASP A 266 13.54 16.27 6.92
N ARG A 267 13.42 15.24 6.07
CA ARG A 267 13.56 15.38 4.61
C ARG A 267 12.36 16.11 4.02
N ALA A 268 11.13 15.80 4.43
CA ALA A 268 9.94 16.51 3.97
C ALA A 268 9.95 17.99 4.38
N LYS A 269 10.34 18.31 5.62
CA LYS A 269 10.49 19.70 6.08
C LYS A 269 11.50 20.48 5.24
N ARG A 270 12.66 19.88 4.94
CA ARG A 270 13.66 20.50 4.05
C ARG A 270 13.16 20.69 2.62
N LEU A 271 12.38 19.75 2.11
CA LEU A 271 11.90 19.78 0.73
C LEU A 271 10.84 20.85 0.51
N PHE A 272 9.93 21.02 1.46
CA PHE A 272 8.76 21.89 1.30
C PHE A 272 8.80 23.17 2.14
N GLY A 273 9.76 23.30 3.07
CA GLY A 273 9.88 24.46 3.94
C GLY A 273 8.72 24.59 4.95
N CYS A 274 8.10 23.48 5.35
CA CYS A 274 7.01 23.48 6.32
C CYS A 274 7.50 23.48 7.77
N GLU A 275 6.68 24.04 8.66
CA GLU A 275 6.96 24.07 10.10
C GLU A 275 6.75 22.69 10.73
N HIS A 276 5.63 22.03 10.41
CA HIS A 276 5.34 20.65 10.84
C HIS A 276 4.96 19.76 9.65
N VAL A 277 5.26 18.46 9.76
CA VAL A 277 4.81 17.44 8.82
C VAL A 277 4.50 16.12 9.53
N ASN A 278 3.32 15.58 9.26
CA ASN A 278 2.93 14.23 9.62
C ASN A 278 3.08 13.32 8.40
N VAL A 279 3.96 12.31 8.51
CA VAL A 279 4.30 11.38 7.42
C VAL A 279 3.55 10.05 7.48
N GLN A 280 2.66 9.87 8.45
CA GLN A 280 1.93 8.62 8.68
C GLN A 280 0.68 8.37 7.81
N PRO A 281 0.06 9.34 7.11
CA PRO A 281 -1.12 9.03 6.30
C PRO A 281 -0.88 7.94 5.25
N HIS A 282 -1.77 6.94 5.22
CA HIS A 282 -1.64 5.77 4.34
C HIS A 282 -1.86 6.12 2.86
N SER A 283 -2.62 7.19 2.57
CA SER A 283 -2.75 7.75 1.23
C SER A 283 -3.13 9.24 1.31
N GLY A 284 -3.27 9.90 0.15
CA GLY A 284 -3.75 11.28 0.09
C GLY A 284 -5.17 11.46 0.62
N ALA A 285 -6.04 10.46 0.46
CA ALA A 285 -7.40 10.53 0.99
C ALA A 285 -7.42 10.59 2.52
N GLN A 286 -6.60 9.79 3.19
CA GLN A 286 -6.42 9.84 4.64
C GLN A 286 -5.72 11.12 5.11
N ALA A 287 -4.79 11.66 4.32
CA ALA A 287 -4.17 12.95 4.62
C ALA A 287 -5.23 14.07 4.60
N ASN A 288 -6.09 14.10 3.58
CA ASN A 288 -7.20 15.06 3.50
C ASN A 288 -8.21 14.85 4.63
N MET A 289 -8.53 13.59 4.95
CA MET A 289 -9.41 13.24 6.07
C MET A 289 -8.89 13.78 7.40
N ALA A 290 -7.59 13.64 7.68
CA ALA A 290 -7.00 14.17 8.91
C ALA A 290 -7.15 15.69 9.03
N VAL A 291 -6.96 16.45 7.95
CA VAL A 291 -7.15 17.91 7.98
C VAL A 291 -8.60 18.28 8.22
N TYR A 292 -9.53 17.66 7.51
CA TYR A 292 -10.96 17.93 7.69
C TYR A 292 -11.45 17.58 9.10
N PHE A 293 -11.08 16.41 9.63
CA PHE A 293 -11.48 16.00 10.98
C PHE A 293 -10.82 16.81 12.08
N ALA A 294 -9.59 17.30 11.84
CA ALA A 294 -8.93 18.19 12.78
C ALA A 294 -9.67 19.52 12.88
N MET A 295 -10.08 20.11 11.75
CA MET A 295 -10.51 21.50 11.70
C MET A 295 -12.02 21.70 11.65
N LEU A 296 -12.80 20.71 11.23
CA LEU A 296 -14.22 20.85 10.97
C LEU A 296 -15.06 19.87 11.78
N LYS A 297 -16.27 20.31 12.10
CA LYS A 297 -17.36 19.49 12.63
C LYS A 297 -18.31 19.08 11.49
N PRO A 298 -19.00 17.94 11.59
CA PRO A 298 -20.07 17.62 10.65
C PRO A 298 -21.08 18.76 10.55
N GLY A 299 -21.46 19.12 9.33
CA GLY A 299 -22.33 20.24 9.01
C GLY A 299 -21.60 21.57 8.73
N ASP A 300 -20.32 21.69 9.07
CA ASP A 300 -19.54 22.88 8.72
C ASP A 300 -19.49 23.06 7.19
N LYS A 301 -19.47 24.32 6.77
CA LYS A 301 -19.46 24.70 5.35
C LYS A 301 -18.05 24.63 4.78
N ILE A 302 -17.88 23.98 3.64
CA ILE A 302 -16.65 24.01 2.86
C ILE A 302 -16.91 24.59 1.48
N LEU A 303 -15.94 25.35 0.95
CA LEU A 303 -15.94 25.83 -0.42
C LEU A 303 -14.79 25.16 -1.17
N ALA A 304 -15.10 24.41 -2.23
CA ALA A 304 -14.14 23.55 -2.91
C ALA A 304 -14.25 23.59 -4.43
N MET A 305 -13.21 23.16 -5.14
CA MET A 305 -13.23 23.11 -6.59
C MET A 305 -14.23 22.07 -7.11
N ASN A 306 -15.08 22.46 -8.05
CA ASN A 306 -16.01 21.54 -8.72
C ASN A 306 -15.23 20.38 -9.40
N LEU A 307 -15.66 19.15 -9.16
CA LEU A 307 -15.06 17.94 -9.74
C LEU A 307 -15.05 17.98 -11.28
N ALA A 308 -16.14 18.44 -11.91
CA ALA A 308 -16.24 18.56 -13.36
C ALA A 308 -15.26 19.58 -13.94
N HIS A 309 -14.78 20.51 -13.13
CA HIS A 309 -13.86 21.57 -13.54
C HIS A 309 -12.40 21.29 -13.14
N GLY A 310 -12.11 20.12 -12.53
CA GLY A 310 -10.76 19.69 -12.22
C GLY A 310 -10.49 19.33 -10.75
N GLY A 311 -11.51 19.45 -9.87
CA GLY A 311 -11.40 19.08 -8.45
C GLY A 311 -11.13 17.59 -8.21
N HIS A 312 -11.10 17.18 -6.94
CA HIS A 312 -10.93 15.78 -6.54
C HIS A 312 -12.10 15.29 -5.69
N LEU A 313 -12.33 13.97 -5.69
CA LEU A 313 -13.42 13.34 -4.94
C LEU A 313 -13.43 13.70 -3.44
N THR A 314 -12.24 13.79 -2.83
CA THR A 314 -12.11 14.12 -1.41
C THR A 314 -12.38 15.58 -1.08
N HIS A 315 -12.60 16.44 -2.07
CA HIS A 315 -12.88 17.87 -1.87
C HIS A 315 -14.38 18.16 -1.75
N GLY A 316 -15.19 17.15 -1.39
CA GLY A 316 -16.63 17.35 -1.13
C GLY A 316 -17.57 16.60 -2.09
N HIS A 317 -17.10 15.59 -2.81
CA HIS A 317 -18.01 14.79 -3.63
C HIS A 317 -19.01 14.03 -2.74
N PRO A 318 -20.32 13.98 -3.06
CA PRO A 318 -21.36 13.38 -2.19
C PRO A 318 -21.12 11.91 -1.82
N ALA A 319 -20.43 11.15 -2.67
CA ALA A 319 -20.07 9.76 -2.37
C ALA A 319 -18.88 9.61 -1.40
N ASN A 320 -18.07 10.66 -1.23
CA ASN A 320 -16.90 10.68 -0.36
C ASN A 320 -17.25 11.14 1.07
N PHE A 321 -16.42 10.82 2.08
CA PHE A 321 -16.65 11.23 3.47
C PHE A 321 -16.84 12.75 3.59
N SER A 322 -16.08 13.54 2.84
CA SER A 322 -16.15 15.00 2.93
C SER A 322 -17.48 15.55 2.41
N GLY A 323 -18.04 14.98 1.34
CA GLY A 323 -19.39 15.36 0.87
C GLY A 323 -20.52 14.77 1.70
N LYS A 324 -20.26 13.72 2.49
CA LYS A 324 -21.24 13.15 3.43
C LYS A 324 -21.33 13.92 4.75
N PHE A 325 -20.22 14.47 5.23
CA PHE A 325 -20.16 15.09 6.55
C PHE A 325 -20.26 16.61 6.52
N TYR A 326 -19.85 17.27 5.44
CA TYR A 326 -19.79 18.75 5.39
C TYR A 326 -20.78 19.33 4.38
N ALA A 327 -21.19 20.58 4.61
CA ALA A 327 -22.03 21.31 3.67
C ALA A 327 -21.15 21.90 2.56
N VAL A 328 -21.22 21.32 1.36
CA VAL A 328 -20.30 21.63 0.26
C VAL A 328 -20.89 22.68 -0.67
N SER A 329 -20.18 23.79 -0.82
CA SER A 329 -20.33 24.76 -1.92
C SER A 329 -19.15 24.62 -2.88
N GLN A 330 -19.35 24.96 -4.16
CA GLN A 330 -18.35 24.73 -5.20
C GLN A 330 -17.99 25.98 -5.99
N TYR A 331 -16.70 26.26 -6.13
CA TYR A 331 -16.18 27.21 -7.11
C TYR A 331 -15.69 26.49 -8.37
N GLY A 332 -15.51 27.23 -9.47
CA GLY A 332 -15.17 26.66 -10.76
C GLY A 332 -14.19 27.48 -11.58
N VAL A 333 -14.14 27.15 -12.86
CA VAL A 333 -13.40 27.89 -13.88
C VAL A 333 -14.35 28.76 -14.69
N SER A 334 -13.82 29.80 -15.35
CA SER A 334 -14.55 30.62 -16.31
C SER A 334 -14.84 29.84 -17.59
N ASP A 335 -16.01 30.07 -18.19
CA ASP A 335 -16.39 29.56 -19.51
C ASP A 335 -15.57 30.15 -20.66
N LYS A 336 -14.95 31.32 -20.45
CA LYS A 336 -14.12 32.00 -21.45
C LYS A 336 -12.68 31.50 -21.49
N THR A 337 -12.10 31.26 -20.32
CA THR A 337 -10.66 30.93 -20.20
C THR A 337 -10.40 29.50 -19.76
N GLU A 338 -11.40 28.82 -19.21
CA GLU A 338 -11.27 27.51 -18.55
C GLU A 338 -10.21 27.52 -17.43
N GLN A 339 -9.95 28.70 -16.85
CA GLN A 339 -9.09 28.92 -15.68
C GLN A 339 -9.94 29.29 -14.45
N ILE A 340 -9.43 29.04 -13.24
CA ILE A 340 -10.14 29.37 -11.99
C ILE A 340 -10.59 30.83 -12.03
N ASP A 341 -11.89 31.06 -11.81
CA ASP A 341 -12.46 32.39 -11.72
C ASP A 341 -12.37 32.88 -10.27
N TYR A 342 -11.27 33.58 -9.95
CA TYR A 342 -11.00 34.04 -8.59
C TYR A 342 -11.97 35.12 -8.11
N ASP A 343 -12.59 35.89 -9.02
CA ASP A 343 -13.58 36.91 -8.65
C ASP A 343 -14.92 36.26 -8.33
N ALA A 344 -15.32 35.23 -9.09
CA ALA A 344 -16.47 34.40 -8.74
C ALA A 344 -16.22 33.65 -7.42
N LEU A 345 -15.01 33.11 -7.21
CA LEU A 345 -14.62 32.45 -5.97
C LEU A 345 -14.73 33.41 -4.77
N GLN A 346 -14.22 34.64 -4.89
CA GLN A 346 -14.33 35.69 -3.87
C GLN A 346 -15.80 35.95 -3.48
N LYS A 347 -16.66 36.22 -4.46
CA LYS A 347 -18.09 36.48 -4.21
C LYS A 347 -18.76 35.30 -3.52
N GLN A 348 -18.48 34.09 -3.99
CA GLN A 348 -19.05 32.88 -3.39
C GLN A 348 -18.55 32.65 -1.97
N ALA A 349 -17.28 32.94 -1.68
CA ALA A 349 -16.75 32.87 -0.33
C ALA A 349 -17.47 33.84 0.61
N GLU A 350 -17.74 35.07 0.17
CA GLU A 350 -18.45 36.10 0.93
C GLU A 350 -19.91 35.72 1.22
N GLU A 351 -20.58 35.11 0.25
CA GLU A 351 -21.96 34.62 0.36
C GLU A 351 -22.07 33.38 1.26
N VAL A 352 -21.21 32.39 1.03
CA VAL A 352 -21.27 31.09 1.74
C VAL A 352 -20.74 31.22 3.17
N ARG A 353 -19.71 32.05 3.37
CA ARG A 353 -18.87 32.13 4.57
C ARG A 353 -18.43 30.75 5.05
N PRO A 354 -17.61 30.03 4.24
CA PRO A 354 -17.18 28.68 4.59
C PRO A 354 -16.23 28.70 5.79
N ALA A 355 -16.23 27.62 6.59
CA ALA A 355 -15.20 27.42 7.60
C ALA A 355 -13.84 27.08 6.96
N MET A 356 -13.86 26.49 5.77
CA MET A 356 -12.66 26.10 5.03
C MET A 356 -12.82 26.29 3.52
N ILE A 357 -11.80 26.86 2.88
CA ILE A 357 -11.63 26.83 1.43
C ILE A 357 -10.63 25.72 1.13
N THR A 358 -11.07 24.69 0.40
CA THR A 358 -10.21 23.61 -0.09
C THR A 358 -9.86 23.87 -1.55
N ALA A 359 -8.57 23.99 -1.85
CA ALA A 359 -8.08 24.15 -3.21
C ALA A 359 -7.00 23.10 -3.55
N GLY A 360 -6.78 22.88 -4.84
CA GLY A 360 -6.03 21.73 -5.35
C GLY A 360 -6.83 21.03 -6.45
N ALA A 361 -6.14 20.36 -7.37
CA ALA A 361 -6.78 19.81 -8.56
C ALA A 361 -6.19 18.48 -8.99
N SER A 362 -7.07 17.63 -9.52
CA SER A 362 -6.68 16.40 -10.23
C SER A 362 -6.54 16.60 -11.74
N ALA A 363 -7.25 17.59 -12.28
CA ALA A 363 -7.33 17.82 -13.71
C ALA A 363 -7.43 19.32 -14.03
N TYR A 364 -6.40 20.08 -13.63
CA TYR A 364 -6.28 21.50 -13.93
C TYR A 364 -4.87 21.79 -14.48
N PRO A 365 -4.72 22.23 -15.74
CA PRO A 365 -3.42 22.32 -16.42
C PRO A 365 -2.68 23.65 -16.18
N ARG A 366 -3.20 24.54 -15.32
CA ARG A 366 -2.64 25.88 -15.10
C ARG A 366 -2.08 26.06 -13.69
N ILE A 367 -1.30 27.11 -13.51
CA ILE A 367 -0.85 27.55 -12.19
C ILE A 367 -2.05 27.96 -11.34
N ILE A 368 -2.01 27.58 -10.06
CA ILE A 368 -2.96 28.04 -9.05
C ILE A 368 -2.34 29.21 -8.27
N ASP A 369 -3.08 30.31 -8.14
CA ASP A 369 -2.67 31.51 -7.43
C ASP A 369 -2.96 31.35 -5.92
N PHE A 370 -2.00 30.76 -5.21
CA PHE A 370 -2.09 30.56 -3.77
C PHE A 370 -2.15 31.87 -2.96
N PRO A 371 -1.38 32.94 -3.28
CA PRO A 371 -1.57 34.25 -2.66
C PRO A 371 -3.01 34.76 -2.77
N ARG A 372 -3.63 34.68 -3.95
CA ARG A 372 -5.01 35.13 -4.16
C ARG A 372 -6.01 34.29 -3.36
N LEU A 373 -5.84 32.97 -3.34
CA LEU A 373 -6.67 32.09 -2.50
C LEU A 373 -6.55 32.43 -1.01
N ARG A 374 -5.34 32.78 -0.55
CA ARG A 374 -5.13 33.19 0.83
C ARG A 374 -5.87 34.49 1.16
N GLN A 375 -5.79 35.49 0.28
CA GLN A 375 -6.54 36.74 0.45
C GLN A 375 -8.05 36.50 0.57
N ILE A 376 -8.60 35.61 -0.25
CA ILE A 376 -10.04 35.26 -0.22
C ILE A 376 -10.39 34.53 1.08
N ALA A 377 -9.56 33.58 1.51
CA ALA A 377 -9.78 32.85 2.76
C ALA A 377 -9.77 33.81 3.97
N ASP A 378 -8.79 34.70 4.04
CA ASP A 378 -8.69 35.70 5.11
C ASP A 378 -9.87 36.67 5.13
N SER A 379 -10.37 37.11 3.97
CA SER A 379 -11.47 38.09 3.92
C SER A 379 -12.79 37.56 4.49
N VAL A 380 -12.94 36.24 4.62
CA VAL A 380 -14.13 35.60 5.20
C VAL A 380 -13.82 34.79 6.46
N GLY A 381 -12.58 34.81 6.94
CA GLY A 381 -12.14 34.07 8.12
C GLY A 381 -12.09 32.54 7.95
N ALA A 382 -11.96 32.05 6.72
CA ALA A 382 -11.86 30.62 6.43
C ALA A 382 -10.43 30.09 6.58
N VAL A 383 -10.29 28.82 6.95
CA VAL A 383 -9.03 28.09 6.84
C VAL A 383 -8.73 27.82 5.36
N LEU A 384 -7.51 28.13 4.90
CA LEU A 384 -7.05 27.68 3.58
C LEU A 384 -6.38 26.32 3.68
N PHE A 385 -6.94 25.34 2.97
CA PHE A 385 -6.41 23.99 2.85
C PHE A 385 -6.07 23.70 1.39
N ILE A 386 -4.79 23.36 1.12
CA ILE A 386 -4.32 23.03 -0.23
C ILE A 386 -3.94 21.55 -0.36
N ASP A 387 -4.57 20.84 -1.29
CA ASP A 387 -4.13 19.52 -1.75
C ASP A 387 -3.26 19.66 -3.00
N MET A 388 -1.94 19.50 -2.83
CA MET A 388 -0.97 19.63 -3.92
C MET A 388 -0.57 18.28 -4.54
N ALA A 389 -1.35 17.21 -4.34
CA ALA A 389 -1.01 15.83 -4.73
C ALA A 389 -0.40 15.68 -6.13
N HIS A 390 -0.99 16.34 -7.11
CA HIS A 390 -0.58 16.26 -8.51
C HIS A 390 0.73 17.02 -8.80
N ILE A 391 0.96 18.14 -8.13
CA ILE A 391 2.07 19.06 -8.40
C ILE A 391 3.20 18.99 -7.37
N ALA A 392 3.13 18.10 -6.37
CA ALA A 392 4.11 18.06 -5.28
C ALA A 392 5.56 17.88 -5.75
N GLY A 393 5.81 17.07 -6.78
CA GLY A 393 7.12 16.98 -7.40
C GLY A 393 7.55 18.29 -8.05
N LEU A 394 6.63 18.97 -8.75
CA LEU A 394 6.92 20.24 -9.41
C LEU A 394 7.18 21.35 -8.38
N VAL A 395 6.46 21.39 -7.27
CA VAL A 395 6.72 22.31 -6.15
C VAL A 395 8.11 22.03 -5.56
N ALA A 396 8.42 20.76 -5.25
CA ALA A 396 9.73 20.36 -4.75
C ALA A 396 10.88 20.70 -5.72
N GLY A 397 10.65 20.59 -7.03
CA GLY A 397 11.59 20.97 -8.09
C GLY A 397 11.56 22.45 -8.50
N GLY A 398 10.75 23.29 -7.85
CA GLY A 398 10.63 24.71 -8.17
C GLY A 398 10.08 25.01 -9.57
N GLN A 399 9.28 24.11 -10.14
CA GLN A 399 8.60 24.26 -11.45
C GLN A 399 7.12 24.63 -11.31
N HIS A 400 6.61 24.74 -10.09
CA HIS A 400 5.28 25.27 -9.77
C HIS A 400 5.38 26.09 -8.48
N PRO A 401 4.64 27.21 -8.32
CA PRO A 401 4.60 27.95 -7.07
C PRO A 401 4.31 27.06 -5.86
N SER A 402 4.92 27.38 -4.72
CA SER A 402 4.66 26.69 -3.46
C SER A 402 3.40 27.24 -2.80
N PRO A 403 2.50 26.37 -2.26
CA PRO A 403 1.40 26.81 -1.42
C PRO A 403 1.84 27.23 -0.02
N ILE A 404 3.10 26.96 0.37
CA ILE A 404 3.71 27.39 1.64
C ILE A 404 4.49 28.68 1.36
N PRO A 405 4.26 29.78 2.12
CA PRO A 405 3.56 29.85 3.41
C PRO A 405 2.08 30.28 3.34
N HIS A 406 1.45 30.27 2.17
CA HIS A 406 0.10 30.83 1.99
C HIS A 406 -1.00 30.03 2.70
N ALA A 407 -0.92 28.70 2.71
CA ALA A 407 -1.95 27.84 3.28
C ALA A 407 -1.61 27.36 4.70
N GLN A 408 -2.61 27.36 5.59
CA GLN A 408 -2.49 26.81 6.95
C GLN A 408 -2.25 25.29 6.93
N PHE A 409 -2.84 24.60 5.95
CA PHE A 409 -2.68 23.15 5.74
C PHE A 409 -2.36 22.86 4.28
N VAL A 410 -1.38 21.98 4.08
CA VAL A 410 -1.01 21.45 2.77
C VAL A 410 -0.93 19.93 2.86
N THR A 411 -1.71 19.22 2.05
CA THR A 411 -1.58 17.77 1.91
C THR A 411 -1.00 17.40 0.56
N THR A 412 -0.43 16.21 0.49
CA THR A 412 -0.05 15.63 -0.80
C THR A 412 0.02 14.12 -0.74
N THR A 413 -0.06 13.51 -1.91
CA THR A 413 0.38 12.13 -2.13
C THR A 413 1.86 12.04 -2.47
N THR A 414 2.49 10.91 -2.17
CA THR A 414 3.93 10.72 -2.44
C THR A 414 4.28 10.04 -3.77
N HIS A 415 3.30 9.48 -4.51
CA HIS A 415 3.56 8.60 -5.67
C HIS A 415 3.46 9.25 -7.06
N LYS A 416 2.87 10.44 -7.18
CA LYS A 416 2.60 11.09 -8.48
C LYS A 416 3.88 11.73 -9.06
N SER A 417 3.87 13.04 -9.25
CA SER A 417 5.05 13.81 -9.68
C SER A 417 6.23 13.69 -8.69
N LEU A 418 5.97 13.37 -7.41
CA LEU A 418 7.01 13.16 -6.41
C LEU A 418 7.74 11.79 -6.52
N ARG A 419 7.19 10.85 -7.31
CA ARG A 419 7.84 9.58 -7.70
C ARG A 419 8.20 8.64 -6.54
N GLY A 420 7.53 8.74 -5.40
CA GLY A 420 7.71 7.87 -4.23
C GLY A 420 6.71 6.71 -4.14
N PRO A 421 6.58 6.09 -2.95
CA PRO A 421 5.62 5.02 -2.73
C PRO A 421 4.19 5.57 -2.65
N ARG A 422 3.18 4.69 -2.72
CA ARG A 422 1.80 5.06 -2.38
C ARG A 422 1.74 5.47 -0.90
N GLY A 423 1.12 6.61 -0.62
CA GLY A 423 1.20 7.28 0.68
C GLY A 423 0.69 8.71 0.61
N GLY A 424 0.47 9.32 1.77
CA GLY A 424 0.19 10.75 1.90
C GLY A 424 0.98 11.39 3.05
N ILE A 425 1.05 12.72 3.06
CA ILE A 425 1.58 13.51 4.17
C ILE A 425 0.67 14.71 4.42
N VAL A 426 0.65 15.20 5.66
CA VAL A 426 0.02 16.46 6.05
C VAL A 426 1.11 17.40 6.49
N MET A 427 1.15 18.61 5.94
CA MET A 427 2.00 19.71 6.38
C MET A 427 1.13 20.83 6.92
N CYS A 428 1.58 21.49 7.98
CA CYS A 428 0.84 22.61 8.58
C CYS A 428 1.77 23.58 9.30
N GLU A 429 1.21 24.74 9.66
CA GLU A 429 1.81 25.65 10.64
C GLU A 429 1.96 24.94 12.01
N GLU A 430 2.99 25.30 12.77
CA GLU A 430 3.38 24.66 14.04
C GLU A 430 2.23 24.65 15.06
N LYS A 431 1.42 25.70 15.10
CA LYS A 431 0.28 25.81 16.04
C LYS A 431 -0.77 24.71 15.86
N PHE A 432 -0.81 24.05 14.69
CA PHE A 432 -1.73 22.94 14.41
C PHE A 432 -1.09 21.55 14.55
N ALA A 433 0.22 21.46 14.81
CA ALA A 433 0.98 20.21 14.80
C ALA A 433 0.35 19.14 15.72
N LYS A 434 0.12 19.49 17.00
CA LYS A 434 -0.47 18.58 17.99
C LYS A 434 -1.87 18.11 17.59
N GLN A 435 -2.67 18.97 16.98
CA GLN A 435 -4.04 18.67 16.58
C GLN A 435 -4.06 17.72 15.37
N ILE A 436 -3.20 17.95 14.38
CA ILE A 436 -3.05 17.06 13.23
C ILE A 436 -2.53 15.70 13.67
N ASP A 437 -1.48 15.66 14.49
CA ASP A 437 -0.92 14.41 14.99
C ASP A 437 -1.98 13.61 15.77
N ALA A 438 -2.67 14.23 16.72
CA ALA A 438 -3.75 13.57 17.46
C ALA A 438 -4.91 13.09 16.57
N THR A 439 -5.17 13.79 15.46
CA THR A 439 -6.23 13.41 14.51
C THR A 439 -5.78 12.26 13.62
N VAL A 440 -4.54 12.24 13.15
CA VAL A 440 -3.99 11.12 12.38
C VAL A 440 -3.97 9.87 13.26
N PHE A 441 -3.38 9.96 14.46
CA PHE A 441 -3.39 8.89 15.45
C PHE A 441 -3.60 9.46 16.87
N PRO A 442 -4.57 8.95 17.65
CA PRO A 442 -5.42 7.78 17.39
C PRO A 442 -6.72 8.09 16.64
N GLY A 443 -6.89 9.29 16.07
CA GLY A 443 -8.17 9.72 15.52
C GLY A 443 -8.69 8.91 14.33
N VAL A 444 -7.96 8.86 13.21
CA VAL A 444 -8.42 8.23 11.96
C VAL A 444 -7.58 7.05 11.47
N GLN A 445 -6.44 6.76 12.11
CA GLN A 445 -5.60 5.60 11.81
C GLN A 445 -5.15 4.87 13.10
N GLY A 446 -4.74 3.61 12.95
CA GLY A 446 -4.02 2.82 13.96
C GLY A 446 -2.50 2.85 13.73
N GLY A 447 -1.87 1.68 13.70
CA GLY A 447 -0.42 1.54 13.48
C GLY A 447 0.08 2.12 12.14
N PRO A 448 1.16 2.92 12.14
CA PRO A 448 1.74 3.46 10.92
C PRO A 448 2.43 2.39 10.07
N LEU A 449 2.35 2.51 8.74
CA LEU A 449 3.04 1.63 7.79
C LEU A 449 4.54 1.98 7.71
N MET A 450 5.36 1.45 8.61
CA MET A 450 6.77 1.83 8.74
C MET A 450 7.62 1.56 7.48
N HIS A 451 7.32 0.50 6.72
CA HIS A 451 7.94 0.24 5.42
C HIS A 451 7.60 1.32 4.38
N VAL A 452 6.36 1.81 4.35
CA VAL A 452 5.95 2.94 3.50
C VAL A 452 6.62 4.23 3.94
N ILE A 453 6.72 4.49 5.24
CA ILE A 453 7.39 5.69 5.78
C ILE A 453 8.87 5.69 5.42
N ALA A 454 9.55 4.54 5.54
CA ALA A 454 10.94 4.42 5.09
C ALA A 454 11.08 4.64 3.57
N ALA A 455 10.17 4.08 2.77
CA ALA A 455 10.13 4.32 1.33
C ALA A 455 9.86 5.80 0.98
N LYS A 456 9.02 6.51 1.75
CA LYS A 456 8.84 7.97 1.65
C LYS A 456 10.15 8.69 1.96
N ALA A 457 10.88 8.27 3.01
CA ALA A 457 12.18 8.86 3.33
C ALA A 457 13.18 8.73 2.18
N VAL A 458 13.23 7.58 1.49
CA VAL A 458 14.07 7.38 0.29
C VAL A 458 13.64 8.33 -0.83
N CYS A 459 12.35 8.37 -1.15
CA CYS A 459 11.79 9.30 -2.14
C CYS A 459 12.16 10.76 -1.86
N PHE A 460 12.01 11.23 -0.61
CA PHE A 460 12.37 12.60 -0.27
C PHE A 460 13.88 12.85 -0.36
N HIS A 461 14.70 11.84 -0.09
CA HIS A 461 16.15 11.97 -0.27
C HIS A 461 16.53 12.12 -1.75
N GLU A 462 15.90 11.36 -2.64
CA GLU A 462 16.05 11.53 -4.09
C GLU A 462 15.56 12.90 -4.55
N ALA A 463 14.41 13.35 -4.02
CA ALA A 463 13.82 14.64 -4.38
C ALA A 463 14.67 15.84 -3.91
N LEU A 464 15.48 15.68 -2.87
CA LEU A 464 16.45 16.68 -2.41
C LEU A 464 17.68 16.79 -3.32
N GLN A 465 17.88 15.88 -4.27
CA GLN A 465 19.05 15.92 -5.16
C GLN A 465 18.84 16.92 -6.31
N PRO A 466 19.90 17.61 -6.78
CA PRO A 466 19.81 18.57 -7.88
C PRO A 466 19.20 18.00 -9.17
N GLN A 467 19.44 16.72 -9.46
CA GLN A 467 18.93 16.03 -10.64
C GLN A 467 17.39 15.93 -10.62
N PHE A 468 16.77 15.92 -9.43
CA PHE A 468 15.31 15.90 -9.34
C PHE A 468 14.69 17.21 -9.84
N ARG A 469 15.32 18.35 -9.56
CA ARG A 469 14.89 19.65 -10.11
C ARG A 469 14.95 19.66 -11.63
N GLU A 470 16.01 19.11 -12.21
CA GLU A 470 16.16 19.00 -13.66
C GLU A 470 15.10 18.05 -14.27
N TYR A 471 14.85 16.91 -13.62
CA TYR A 471 13.75 16.01 -13.98
C TYR A 471 12.39 16.74 -14.02
N GLN A 472 12.05 17.50 -12.98
CA GLN A 472 10.77 18.23 -12.94
C GLN A 472 10.69 19.30 -14.02
N ARG A 473 11.81 19.97 -14.34
CA ARG A 473 11.88 20.92 -15.47
C ARG A 473 11.56 20.23 -16.79
N GLN A 474 12.15 19.06 -17.01
CA GLN A 474 11.88 18.26 -18.21
C GLN A 474 10.42 17.79 -18.27
N VAL A 475 9.79 17.45 -17.13
CA VAL A 475 8.36 17.07 -17.09
C VAL A 475 7.48 18.18 -17.67
N VAL A 476 7.71 19.43 -17.29
CA VAL A 476 6.93 20.59 -17.78
C VAL A 476 7.23 20.87 -19.25
N LEU A 477 8.49 20.79 -19.68
CA LEU A 477 8.86 20.95 -21.10
C LEU A 477 8.18 19.90 -21.98
N ASN A 478 8.23 18.65 -21.55
CA ASN A 478 7.55 17.54 -22.21
C ASN A 478 6.04 17.77 -22.29
N ALA A 479 5.42 18.23 -21.20
CA ALA A 479 3.98 18.50 -21.20
C ALA A 479 3.58 19.58 -22.21
N LYS A 480 4.39 20.63 -22.35
CA LYS A 480 4.20 21.68 -23.36
C LYS A 480 4.39 21.16 -24.78
N ALA A 481 5.43 20.36 -25.01
CA ALA A 481 5.70 19.76 -26.32
C ALA A 481 4.56 18.81 -26.76
N LEU A 482 4.08 17.95 -25.86
CA LEU A 482 2.98 17.03 -26.13
C LEU A 482 1.67 17.79 -26.42
N ALA A 483 1.34 18.80 -25.62
CA ALA A 483 0.18 19.64 -25.86
C ALA A 483 0.24 20.35 -27.23
N ALA A 484 1.41 20.88 -27.60
CA ALA A 484 1.62 21.52 -28.90
C ALA A 484 1.52 20.52 -30.08
N GLY A 485 2.09 19.32 -29.92
CA GLY A 485 1.99 18.24 -30.91
C GLY A 485 0.53 17.82 -31.14
N LEU A 486 -0.23 17.61 -30.07
CA LEU A 486 -1.65 17.28 -30.16
C LEU A 486 -2.46 18.41 -30.81
N ALA A 487 -2.17 19.67 -30.47
CA ALA A 487 -2.81 20.82 -31.09
C ALA A 487 -2.55 20.89 -32.61
N LYS A 488 -1.33 20.54 -33.06
CA LYS A 488 -0.99 20.46 -34.49
C LYS A 488 -1.83 19.43 -35.26
N HIS A 489 -2.29 18.37 -34.59
CA HIS A 489 -3.22 17.37 -35.14
C HIS A 489 -4.70 17.78 -35.07
N GLY A 490 -4.97 19.01 -34.62
CA GLY A 490 -6.31 19.58 -34.54
C GLY A 490 -7.10 19.13 -33.31
N TYR A 491 -6.43 18.67 -32.24
CA TYR A 491 -7.07 18.50 -30.95
C TYR A 491 -7.08 19.81 -30.17
N ARG A 492 -8.21 20.12 -29.51
CA ARG A 492 -8.29 21.31 -28.65
C ARG A 492 -7.74 20.98 -27.26
N ILE A 493 -6.84 21.81 -26.76
CA ILE A 493 -6.32 21.70 -25.39
C ILE A 493 -7.10 22.65 -24.49
N VAL A 494 -7.73 22.12 -23.43
CA VAL A 494 -8.48 22.92 -22.45
C VAL A 494 -7.59 24.00 -21.85
N SER A 495 -8.13 25.20 -21.69
CA SER A 495 -7.45 26.43 -21.27
C SER A 495 -6.34 26.91 -22.20
N GLY A 496 -6.17 26.30 -23.39
CA GLY A 496 -5.21 26.68 -24.42
C GLY A 496 -3.78 26.13 -24.24
N GLY A 497 -3.54 25.21 -23.32
CA GLY A 497 -2.20 24.68 -23.05
C GLY A 497 -2.00 24.18 -21.62
N THR A 498 -0.74 24.11 -21.17
CA THR A 498 -0.38 23.68 -19.82
C THR A 498 0.83 24.42 -19.26
N ASP A 499 0.81 24.65 -17.95
CA ASP A 499 1.90 25.19 -17.15
C ASP A 499 2.47 24.16 -16.16
N ASN A 500 1.95 22.93 -16.17
CA ASN A 500 2.36 21.85 -15.26
C ASN A 500 2.59 20.54 -16.03
N HIS A 501 2.39 19.39 -15.39
CA HIS A 501 2.71 18.07 -15.93
C HIS A 501 1.58 17.39 -16.69
N LEU A 502 0.41 18.02 -16.80
CA LEU A 502 -0.77 17.42 -17.42
C LEU A 502 -1.51 18.37 -18.35
N MET A 503 -2.33 17.79 -19.23
CA MET A 503 -3.25 18.50 -20.10
C MET A 503 -4.57 17.74 -20.21
N LEU A 504 -5.63 18.48 -20.54
CA LEU A 504 -6.93 17.93 -20.89
C LEU A 504 -7.17 18.15 -22.38
N VAL A 505 -7.42 17.05 -23.08
CA VAL A 505 -7.64 17.04 -24.53
C VAL A 505 -9.14 16.91 -24.78
N ASP A 506 -9.72 17.89 -25.47
CA ASP A 506 -11.12 17.87 -25.89
C ASP A 506 -11.24 17.13 -27.22
N LEU A 507 -11.94 16.00 -27.19
CA LEU A 507 -12.10 15.06 -28.30
C LEU A 507 -13.39 15.31 -29.08
N ARG A 508 -14.31 16.14 -28.56
CA ARG A 508 -15.61 16.43 -29.18
C ARG A 508 -15.48 16.98 -30.61
N PRO A 509 -14.51 17.86 -30.95
CA PRO A 509 -14.34 18.33 -32.33
C PRO A 509 -14.00 17.22 -33.35
N LYS A 510 -13.55 16.06 -32.86
CA LYS A 510 -13.26 14.87 -33.67
C LYS A 510 -14.36 13.81 -33.56
N GLU A 511 -15.46 14.13 -32.87
CA GLU A 511 -16.61 13.25 -32.63
C GLU A 511 -16.24 11.93 -31.94
N ILE A 512 -15.21 11.98 -31.08
CA ILE A 512 -14.75 10.85 -30.28
C ILE A 512 -15.05 11.15 -28.81
N ASN A 513 -15.55 10.17 -28.06
CA ASN A 513 -15.67 10.27 -26.62
C ASN A 513 -14.45 9.66 -25.92
N GLY A 514 -14.16 10.09 -24.70
CA GLY A 514 -13.01 9.66 -23.91
C GLY A 514 -12.97 8.16 -23.61
N LYS A 515 -14.12 7.47 -23.52
CA LYS A 515 -14.14 6.02 -23.33
C LYS A 515 -13.59 5.31 -24.57
N GLU A 516 -14.09 5.69 -25.75
CA GLU A 516 -13.61 5.16 -27.04
C GLU A 516 -12.13 5.46 -27.25
N ALA A 517 -11.71 6.72 -27.00
CA ALA A 517 -10.31 7.09 -27.13
C ALA A 517 -9.40 6.27 -26.21
N GLN A 518 -9.80 6.05 -24.95
CA GLN A 518 -9.04 5.21 -24.03
C GLN A 518 -8.90 3.78 -24.55
N GLU A 519 -9.99 3.14 -24.98
CA GLU A 519 -9.98 1.76 -25.48
C GLU A 519 -9.14 1.60 -26.76
N VAL A 520 -9.19 2.59 -27.66
CA VAL A 520 -8.40 2.61 -28.90
C VAL A 520 -6.91 2.78 -28.61
N LEU A 521 -6.56 3.71 -27.71
CA LEU A 521 -5.17 3.98 -27.35
C LEU A 521 -4.56 2.81 -26.57
N ASP A 522 -5.32 2.17 -25.67
CA ASP A 522 -4.88 0.97 -24.96
C ASP A 522 -4.53 -0.17 -25.94
N ARG A 523 -5.34 -0.37 -26.99
CA ARG A 523 -5.03 -1.33 -28.07
C ARG A 523 -3.77 -0.99 -28.86
N ALA A 524 -3.41 0.29 -28.94
CA ALA A 524 -2.20 0.78 -29.58
C ALA A 524 -0.98 0.80 -28.64
N GLY A 525 -1.12 0.36 -27.38
CA GLY A 525 -0.04 0.38 -26.39
C GLY A 525 0.18 1.75 -25.73
N ILE A 526 -0.79 2.66 -25.80
CA ILE A 526 -0.72 4.01 -25.21
C ILE A 526 -1.77 4.11 -24.10
N THR A 527 -1.33 4.15 -22.85
CA THR A 527 -2.24 4.13 -21.70
C THR A 527 -2.57 5.55 -21.25
N VAL A 528 -3.86 5.91 -21.30
CA VAL A 528 -4.42 7.21 -20.89
C VAL A 528 -5.62 7.01 -19.97
N ASN A 529 -6.17 8.09 -19.41
CA ASN A 529 -7.47 8.01 -18.73
C ASN A 529 -8.52 8.91 -19.40
N LYS A 530 -9.73 8.39 -19.61
CA LYS A 530 -10.90 9.22 -19.93
C LYS A 530 -11.15 10.24 -18.82
N ASN A 531 -11.57 11.44 -19.18
CA ASN A 531 -11.79 12.52 -18.23
C ASN A 531 -12.86 13.49 -18.75
N GLY A 532 -13.75 13.95 -17.88
CA GLY A 532 -14.60 15.10 -18.20
C GLY A 532 -13.75 16.35 -18.41
N ILE A 533 -14.26 17.30 -19.18
CA ILE A 533 -13.66 18.63 -19.34
C ILE A 533 -14.61 19.70 -18.77
N PRO A 534 -14.14 20.91 -18.44
CA PRO A 534 -15.05 21.98 -18.05
C PRO A 534 -16.15 22.18 -19.10
N PHE A 535 -17.39 22.33 -18.63
CA PHE A 535 -18.57 22.51 -19.50
C PHE A 535 -18.75 21.36 -20.51
N ASP A 536 -18.45 20.14 -20.09
CA ASP A 536 -18.67 18.95 -20.91
C ASP A 536 -20.16 18.80 -21.24
N THR A 537 -20.43 18.56 -22.51
CA THR A 537 -21.78 18.29 -23.02
C THR A 537 -22.04 16.79 -23.12
N TYR A 538 -20.99 15.97 -22.98
CA TYR A 538 -21.09 14.53 -23.08
C TYR A 538 -21.44 13.90 -21.71
N PRO A 539 -22.07 12.71 -21.69
CA PRO A 539 -22.41 12.04 -20.44
C PRO A 539 -21.18 11.63 -19.62
N ILE A 540 -21.30 11.62 -18.29
CA ILE A 540 -20.22 11.32 -17.33
C ILE A 540 -19.51 9.98 -17.62
N PHE A 541 -20.22 8.95 -18.08
CA PHE A 541 -19.63 7.63 -18.39
C PHE A 541 -18.96 7.54 -19.77
N LYS A 542 -19.18 8.54 -20.63
CA LYS A 542 -18.60 8.68 -21.96
C LYS A 542 -18.17 10.15 -22.15
N PRO A 543 -17.25 10.66 -21.32
CA PRO A 543 -16.93 12.09 -21.27
C PRO A 543 -16.33 12.58 -22.60
N GLY A 544 -16.31 13.88 -22.83
CA GLY A 544 -15.81 14.50 -24.06
C GLY A 544 -14.29 14.58 -24.18
N GLY A 545 -13.53 14.13 -23.17
CA GLY A 545 -12.08 14.28 -23.17
C GLY A 545 -11.28 13.13 -22.57
N ILE A 546 -9.96 13.28 -22.66
CA ILE A 546 -8.95 12.46 -21.99
C ILE A 546 -7.98 13.36 -21.23
N ARG A 547 -7.40 12.83 -20.16
CA ARG A 547 -6.34 13.49 -19.38
C ARG A 547 -5.03 12.77 -19.64
N ILE A 548 -4.03 13.55 -20.01
CA ILE A 548 -2.70 13.08 -20.39
C ILE A 548 -1.68 13.79 -19.49
N GLY A 549 -0.65 13.07 -19.03
CA GLY A 549 0.47 13.67 -18.32
C GLY A 549 1.81 13.01 -18.64
N THR A 550 2.88 13.75 -18.39
CA THR A 550 4.25 13.40 -18.79
C THR A 550 5.19 12.86 -17.70
N PRO A 551 4.86 12.73 -16.38
CA PRO A 551 5.83 12.26 -15.39
C PRO A 551 6.45 10.89 -15.68
N ALA A 552 5.64 9.90 -16.09
CA ALA A 552 6.09 8.53 -16.29
C ALA A 552 7.03 8.37 -17.50
N VAL A 553 6.64 8.92 -18.66
CA VAL A 553 7.50 8.93 -19.86
C VAL A 553 8.79 9.72 -19.65
N THR A 554 8.73 10.83 -18.91
CA THR A 554 9.93 11.62 -18.56
C THR A 554 10.87 10.84 -17.64
N THR A 555 10.32 10.04 -16.71
CA THR A 555 11.12 9.17 -15.84
C THR A 555 11.90 8.11 -16.64
N ARG A 556 11.38 7.67 -17.80
CA ARG A 556 12.08 6.77 -18.72
C ARG A 556 13.16 7.46 -19.57
N GLY A 557 13.27 8.79 -19.47
CA GLY A 557 14.27 9.60 -20.17
C GLY A 557 13.80 10.25 -21.49
N MET A 558 12.52 10.11 -21.84
CA MET A 558 11.95 10.75 -23.04
C MET A 558 11.95 12.29 -22.90
N LYS A 559 12.15 12.98 -24.01
CA LYS A 559 12.23 14.45 -24.10
C LYS A 559 11.21 14.99 -25.11
N GLU A 560 11.35 16.27 -25.45
CA GLU A 560 10.41 17.00 -26.29
C GLU A 560 10.20 16.35 -27.67
N GLU A 561 11.25 15.81 -28.29
CA GLU A 561 11.16 15.13 -29.59
C GLU A 561 10.27 13.88 -29.51
N GLU A 562 10.46 13.05 -28.48
CA GLU A 562 9.58 11.90 -28.26
C GLU A 562 8.14 12.32 -27.93
N MET A 563 7.92 13.48 -27.30
CA MET A 563 6.56 13.96 -27.04
C MET A 563 5.83 14.33 -28.34
N LEU A 564 6.54 14.85 -29.35
CA LEU A 564 5.98 15.10 -30.66
C LEU A 564 5.67 13.77 -31.39
N GLU A 565 6.58 12.79 -31.30
CA GLU A 565 6.35 11.45 -31.84
C GLU A 565 5.12 10.78 -31.18
N ILE A 566 4.98 10.90 -29.85
CA ILE A 566 3.81 10.41 -29.11
C ILE A 566 2.52 11.10 -29.58
N ALA A 567 2.55 12.41 -29.82
CA ALA A 567 1.40 13.13 -30.36
C ALA A 567 0.98 12.59 -31.74
N ASP A 568 1.95 12.29 -32.61
CA ASP A 568 1.70 11.68 -33.91
C ASP A 568 1.05 10.29 -33.77
N LEU A 569 1.57 9.45 -32.87
CA LEU A 569 1.03 8.10 -32.61
C LEU A 569 -0.41 8.16 -32.06
N VAL A 570 -0.69 9.08 -31.13
CA VAL A 570 -2.04 9.30 -30.59
C VAL A 570 -3.01 9.71 -31.70
N ALA A 571 -2.62 10.67 -32.54
CA ALA A 571 -3.46 11.15 -33.64
C ALA A 571 -3.73 10.07 -34.68
N GLU A 572 -2.71 9.29 -35.05
CA GLU A 572 -2.82 8.17 -35.99
C GLU A 572 -3.73 7.07 -35.47
N ALA A 573 -3.58 6.66 -34.21
CA ALA A 573 -4.43 5.65 -33.59
C ALA A 573 -5.91 6.07 -33.57
N LEU A 574 -6.20 7.30 -33.13
CA LEU A 574 -7.58 7.81 -33.04
C LEU A 574 -8.21 8.03 -34.42
N SER A 575 -7.43 8.45 -35.42
CA SER A 575 -7.92 8.61 -36.79
C SER A 575 -8.24 7.27 -37.45
N ASN A 576 -7.51 6.21 -37.11
CA ASN A 576 -7.69 4.86 -37.64
C ASN A 576 -8.37 3.90 -36.65
N ARG A 577 -9.17 4.42 -35.71
CA ARG A 577 -9.73 3.68 -34.57
C ARG A 577 -10.53 2.41 -34.88
N THR A 578 -11.06 2.26 -36.09
CA THR A 578 -11.78 1.07 -36.55
C THR A 578 -10.93 0.08 -37.35
N ASP A 579 -9.70 0.45 -37.71
CA ASP A 579 -8.78 -0.38 -38.50
C ASP A 579 -7.78 -1.09 -37.57
N ALA A 580 -7.95 -2.41 -37.42
CA ALA A 580 -7.11 -3.21 -36.55
C ALA A 580 -5.65 -3.31 -37.05
N ASP A 581 -5.42 -3.34 -38.37
CA ASP A 581 -4.09 -3.45 -38.95
C ASP A 581 -3.32 -2.13 -38.80
N ALA A 582 -4.02 -1.00 -38.92
CA ALA A 582 -3.44 0.31 -38.62
C ALA A 582 -3.04 0.45 -37.14
N LEU A 583 -3.91 0.03 -36.21
CA LEU A 583 -3.60 0.07 -34.78
C LEU A 583 -2.42 -0.83 -34.41
N GLU A 584 -2.29 -2.00 -35.04
CA GLU A 584 -1.14 -2.87 -34.85
C GLU A 584 0.17 -2.24 -35.37
N LYS A 585 0.13 -1.46 -36.45
CA LYS A 585 1.31 -0.69 -36.91
C LYS A 585 1.71 0.40 -35.91
N VAL A 586 0.74 1.11 -35.34
CA VAL A 586 1.01 2.09 -34.27
C VAL A 586 1.61 1.38 -33.06
N HIS A 587 1.04 0.25 -32.65
CA HIS A 587 1.54 -0.54 -31.53
C HIS A 587 2.99 -1.00 -31.71
N ARG A 588 3.39 -1.43 -32.90
CA ARG A 588 4.81 -1.75 -33.19
C ARG A 588 5.74 -0.56 -33.05
N ARG A 589 5.31 0.62 -33.52
CA ARG A 589 6.10 1.86 -33.35
C ARG A 589 6.19 2.28 -31.88
N VAL A 590 5.12 2.07 -31.12
CA VAL A 590 5.12 2.25 -29.66
C VAL A 590 6.15 1.33 -29.00
N LEU A 591 6.20 0.05 -29.36
CA LEU A 591 7.20 -0.90 -28.87
C LEU A 591 8.63 -0.48 -29.24
N ASP A 592 8.85 0.01 -30.46
CA ASP A 592 10.17 0.46 -30.90
C ASP A 592 10.63 1.73 -30.15
N LEU A 593 9.71 2.67 -29.90
CA LEU A 593 9.98 3.83 -29.04
C LEU A 593 10.29 3.40 -27.61
N THR A 594 9.48 2.53 -26.99
CA THR A 594 9.65 2.13 -25.59
C THR A 594 10.91 1.28 -25.37
N ARG A 595 11.37 0.52 -26.38
CA ARG A 595 12.68 -0.18 -26.36
C ARG A 595 13.88 0.75 -26.28
N ARG A 596 13.80 1.96 -26.86
CA ARG A 596 14.87 2.98 -26.75
C ARG A 596 14.98 3.56 -25.33
N PHE A 597 13.91 3.48 -24.54
CA PHE A 597 13.78 4.09 -23.22
C PHE A 597 13.34 3.05 -22.18
N PRO A 598 14.22 2.16 -21.70
CA PRO A 598 13.85 1.09 -20.77
C PRO A 598 13.28 1.63 -19.43
N LEU A 599 12.50 0.82 -18.72
CA LEU A 599 12.02 1.17 -17.39
C LEU A 599 13.19 1.26 -16.39
N PRO A 600 13.18 2.25 -15.46
CA PRO A 600 14.19 2.40 -14.43
C PRO A 600 13.88 1.55 -13.18
N ILE A 601 13.72 0.22 -13.34
CA ILE A 601 13.30 -0.73 -12.29
C ILE A 601 14.20 -1.95 -12.15
#